data_AF-A0A381NDA1-F1
#
_entry.id   AF-A0A381NDA1-F1
#
_cell.length_a   1.000
_cell.length_b   1.000
_cell.length_c   1.000
_cell.angle_alpha   90.00
_cell.angle_beta   90.00
_cell.angle_gamma   90.00
#
_symmetry.space_group_name_H-M   'P 1'
#
loop_
_entity.id
_entity.type
_entity.pdbx_description
1 polymer ?
#
loop_
_entity_poly.entity_id
_entity_poly.type
_entity_poly.pdbx_seq_one_letter_code
_entity_poly.pdbx_strand_id
1 'polypeptide(L)'
;MGAPIPILVTGRGYSKMKEAGLKPSDLRERDLLTRGDVDSVALLTEPTLEAWGVPFERCEGEDDPSAVLARTIESALSTERPTAVVMARGLT
;
A
#
# COMPACT_ATOMS: atom_id res chain seq x y z
N MET A 1 18.65 7.32 -14.84
CA MET A 1 18.86 5.91 -14.47
C MET A 1 18.17 5.65 -13.15
N GLY A 2 16.94 5.13 -13.20
CA GLY A 2 16.31 4.50 -12.04
C GLY A 2 16.40 2.98 -12.18
N ALA A 3 16.27 2.25 -11.08
CA ALA A 3 16.22 0.79 -11.11
C ALA A 3 14.76 0.34 -11.20
N PRO A 4 14.41 -0.60 -12.09
CA PRO A 4 13.05 -1.13 -12.23
C PRO A 4 12.77 -2.15 -11.11
N ILE A 5 12.45 -1.65 -9.91
CA ILE A 5 12.24 -2.48 -8.73
C ILE A 5 10.74 -2.63 -8.47
N PRO A 6 10.13 -3.79 -8.78
CA PRO A 6 8.79 -4.09 -8.30
C PRO A 6 8.82 -4.38 -6.80
N ILE A 7 7.95 -3.72 -6.03
CA ILE A 7 7.87 -3.83 -4.57
C ILE A 7 6.52 -4.45 -4.20
N LEU A 8 6.55 -5.55 -3.47
CA LEU A 8 5.37 -6.14 -2.85
C LEU A 8 5.31 -5.73 -1.38
N VAL A 9 4.27 -4.99 -0.99
CA VAL A 9 4.01 -4.66 0.41
C VAL A 9 2.86 -5.51 0.91
N THR A 10 3.10 -6.29 1.96
CA THR A 10 2.04 -7.07 2.62
C THR A 10 1.24 -6.17 3.55
N GLY A 11 -0.01 -5.90 3.19
CA GLY A 11 -0.89 -4.93 3.87
C GLY A 11 -1.52 -5.49 5.14
N ARG A 12 -0.69 -5.83 6.14
CA ARG A 12 -1.18 -6.13 7.49
C ARG A 12 -1.88 -4.90 8.07
N GLY A 13 -3.01 -5.10 8.75
CA GLY A 13 -3.68 -4.04 9.50
C GLY A 13 -4.64 -3.16 8.70
N TYR A 14 -4.69 -3.31 7.37
CA TYR A 14 -5.67 -2.64 6.52
C TYR A 14 -7.12 -3.05 6.84
N SER A 15 -7.34 -4.30 7.28
CA SER A 15 -8.65 -4.74 7.78
C SER A 15 -9.08 -3.98 9.03
N LYS A 16 -8.16 -3.79 9.99
CA LYS A 16 -8.42 -3.01 11.23
C LYS A 16 -8.70 -1.54 10.92
N MET A 17 -7.98 -0.95 9.97
CA MET A 17 -8.27 0.42 9.52
C MET A 17 -9.68 0.52 8.94
N LYS A 18 -10.08 -0.43 8.09
CA LYS A 18 -11.43 -0.48 7.51
C LYS A 18 -12.51 -0.64 8.60
N GLU A 19 -12.28 -1.51 9.58
CA GLU A 19 -13.17 -1.72 10.73
C GLU A 19 -13.30 -0.44 11.60
N ALA A 20 -12.20 0.31 11.76
CA ALA A 20 -12.18 1.59 12.46
C ALA A 20 -12.79 2.76 11.64
N GLY A 21 -13.27 2.50 10.42
CA GLY A 21 -13.85 3.51 9.52
C GLY A 21 -12.82 4.48 8.93
N LEU A 22 -11.54 4.15 8.99
CA LEU A 22 -10.45 5.02 8.53
C LEU A 22 -10.10 4.73 7.07
N LYS A 23 -9.72 5.79 6.36
CA LYS A 23 -9.17 5.76 5.01
C LYS A 23 -7.69 6.15 5.04
N PRO A 24 -6.87 5.64 4.10
CA PRO A 24 -5.47 6.06 4.00
C PRO A 24 -5.28 7.56 3.72
N SER A 25 -6.30 8.23 3.19
CA SER A 25 -6.36 9.68 2.96
C SER A 25 -6.70 10.52 4.20
N ASP A 26 -7.04 9.90 5.33
CA ASP A 26 -7.44 10.65 6.53
C ASP A 26 -6.25 11.44 7.09
N LEU A 27 -6.53 12.65 7.59
CA LEU A 27 -5.53 13.55 8.16
C LEU A 27 -4.88 12.88 9.38
N ARG A 28 -3.55 12.71 9.32
CA ARG A 28 -2.75 12.00 10.32
C ARG A 28 -2.46 12.89 11.52
N GLU A 29 -3.52 13.18 12.27
CA GLU A 29 -3.42 13.87 13.54
C GLU A 29 -2.80 12.96 14.61
N ARG A 30 -2.21 13.58 15.64
CA ARG A 30 -1.49 12.87 16.71
C ARG A 30 -2.32 11.74 17.32
N ASP A 31 -3.63 11.94 17.42
CA ASP A 31 -4.56 10.98 18.01
C ASP A 31 -4.60 9.68 17.20
N LEU A 32 -4.64 9.74 15.86
CA LEU A 32 -4.64 8.56 15.00
C LEU A 32 -3.34 7.74 15.13
N LEU A 33 -2.20 8.40 15.36
CA LEU A 33 -0.91 7.73 15.55
C LEU A 33 -0.79 7.01 16.91
N THR A 34 -1.68 7.32 17.85
CA THR A 34 -1.68 6.75 19.22
C THR A 34 -2.82 5.77 19.47
N ARG A 35 -3.73 5.60 18.50
CA ARG A 35 -4.88 4.70 18.60
C ARG A 35 -4.45 3.23 18.56
N GLY A 36 -4.67 2.52 19.66
CA GLY A 36 -4.33 1.09 19.79
C GLY A 36 -5.21 0.15 18.97
N ASP A 37 -6.37 0.61 18.49
CA ASP A 37 -7.26 -0.15 17.60
C ASP A 37 -6.88 -0.04 16.12
N VAL A 38 -5.89 0.80 15.78
CA VAL A 38 -5.39 1.02 14.41
C VAL A 38 -3.99 0.45 14.27
N ASP A 39 -3.72 -0.18 13.13
CA ASP A 39 -2.36 -0.59 12.79
C ASP A 39 -1.61 0.60 12.17
N SER A 40 -0.65 1.15 12.93
CA SER A 40 0.17 2.29 12.47
C SER A 40 0.93 2.01 11.16
N VAL A 41 1.26 0.74 10.87
CA VAL A 41 1.95 0.38 9.62
C VAL A 41 1.03 0.59 8.42
N ALA A 42 -0.23 0.16 8.52
CA ALA A 42 -1.22 0.36 7.47
C ALA A 42 -1.50 1.86 7.24
N LEU A 43 -1.53 2.65 8.32
CA LEU A 43 -1.75 4.10 8.26
C LEU A 43 -0.61 4.85 7.55
N LEU A 44 0.62 4.35 7.68
CA LEU A 44 1.84 5.01 7.21
C LEU A 44 2.38 4.48 5.89
N THR A 45 1.93 3.32 5.40
CA THR A 45 2.50 2.67 4.21
C THR A 45 2.34 3.52 2.95
N GLU A 46 1.09 3.82 2.55
CA GLU A 46 0.79 4.62 1.35
C GLU A 46 1.41 6.02 1.39
N PRO A 47 1.29 6.82 2.46
CA PRO A 47 1.96 8.12 2.51
C PRO A 47 3.48 8.05 2.51
N THR A 48 4.09 6.95 2.99
CA THR A 48 5.53 6.78 2.86
C THR A 48 5.91 6.58 1.39
N LEU A 49 5.13 5.79 0.64
CA LEU A 49 5.32 5.62 -0.80
C LEU A 49 5.11 6.94 -1.57
N GLU A 50 4.06 7.71 -1.22
CA GLU A 50 3.82 9.04 -1.79
C GLU A 50 4.99 10.00 -1.51
N ALA A 51 5.47 10.07 -0.26
CA ALA A 51 6.58 10.93 0.13
C ALA A 51 7.90 10.56 -0.56
N TRP A 52 8.10 9.28 -0.88
CA TRP A 52 9.26 8.81 -1.64
C TRP A 52 9.08 8.93 -3.16
N GLY A 53 7.90 9.34 -3.63
CA GLY A 53 7.58 9.43 -5.06
C GLY A 53 7.54 8.06 -5.74
N VAL A 54 7.26 6.99 -4.99
CA VAL A 54 7.11 5.62 -5.51
C VAL A 54 5.65 5.44 -5.93
N PRO A 55 5.36 5.27 -7.24
CA PRO A 55 4.01 4.96 -7.69
C PRO A 55 3.53 3.64 -7.09
N PHE A 56 2.26 3.57 -6.68
CA PHE A 56 1.70 2.35 -6.13
C PHE A 56 0.23 2.15 -6.49
N GLU A 57 -0.19 0.89 -6.50
CA GLU A 57 -1.59 0.49 -6.52
C GLU A 57 -1.92 -0.36 -5.28
N ARG A 58 -3.19 -0.38 -4.88
CA ARG A 58 -3.68 -1.24 -3.79
C ARG A 58 -4.39 -2.44 -4.41
N CYS A 59 -4.12 -3.64 -3.91
CA CYS A 59 -4.86 -4.86 -4.19
C CYS A 59 -5.81 -5.14 -3.03
N GLU A 60 -7.12 -4.99 -3.27
CA GLU A 60 -8.16 -5.17 -2.25
C GLU A 60 -9.42 -5.85 -2.82
N GLY A 61 -10.27 -6.38 -1.93
CA GLY A 61 -11.54 -7.01 -2.33
C GLY A 61 -11.33 -8.17 -3.32
N GLU A 62 -11.97 -8.08 -4.48
CA GLU A 62 -12.00 -9.10 -5.55
C GLU A 62 -10.85 -8.97 -6.55
N ASP A 63 -9.88 -8.08 -6.32
CA ASP A 63 -8.72 -7.95 -7.20
C ASP A 63 -7.94 -9.26 -7.31
N ASP A 64 -7.57 -9.65 -8.53
CA ASP A 64 -6.66 -10.77 -8.78
C ASP A 64 -5.21 -10.37 -8.41
N PRO A 65 -4.62 -10.95 -7.35
CA PRO A 65 -3.28 -10.57 -6.89
C PRO A 65 -2.20 -10.86 -7.94
N SER A 66 -2.40 -11.90 -8.75
CA SER A 66 -1.44 -12.28 -9.79
C SER A 66 -1.43 -11.24 -10.91
N ALA A 67 -2.62 -10.82 -11.35
CA ALA A 67 -2.75 -9.76 -12.35
C ALA A 67 -2.20 -8.42 -11.85
N VAL A 68 -2.47 -8.05 -10.58
CA VAL A 68 -1.95 -6.80 -10.00
C VAL A 68 -0.43 -6.84 -9.91
N LEU A 69 0.15 -7.95 -9.43
CA LEU A 69 1.60 -8.10 -9.35
C LEU A 69 2.26 -8.04 -10.73
N ALA A 70 1.67 -8.69 -11.74
CA ALA A 70 2.15 -8.64 -13.12
C ALA A 70 2.19 -7.20 -13.66
N ARG A 71 1.10 -6.42 -13.47
CA ARG A 71 1.07 -5.00 -13.86
C ARG A 71 2.10 -4.15 -13.12
N THR A 72 2.32 -4.42 -11.83
CA THR A 72 3.35 -3.72 -11.05
C THR A 72 4.76 -3.98 -11.61
N ILE A 73 5.06 -5.22 -12.00
CA ILE A 73 6.33 -5.60 -12.65
C ILE A 73 6.47 -4.89 -13.99
N GLU A 74 5.44 -4.93 -14.85
CA GLU A 74 5.44 -4.26 -16.15
C GLU A 74 5.61 -2.73 -16.02
N SER A 75 4.95 -2.13 -15.02
CA SER A 75 5.07 -0.71 -14.71
C SER A 75 6.49 -0.34 -14.30
N ALA A 76 7.09 -1.08 -13.36
CA ALA A 76 8.47 -0.82 -12.91
C ALA A 76 9.47 -0.91 -14.07
N LEU A 77 9.31 -1.93 -14.94
CA LEU A 77 10.16 -2.12 -16.12
C LEU A 77 10.00 -0.99 -17.15
N SER A 78 8.76 -0.66 -17.52
CA SER A 78 8.48 0.36 -18.56
C SER A 78 8.85 1.78 -18.14
N THR A 79 8.79 2.07 -16.85
CA THR A 79 9.06 3.41 -16.30
C THR A 79 10.47 3.58 -15.73
N GLU A 80 11.27 2.51 -15.76
CA GLU A 80 12.63 2.41 -15.19
C GLU A 80 12.73 2.99 -13.77
N ARG A 81 11.72 2.74 -12.93
CA ARG A 81 11.68 3.22 -11.54
C ARG A 81 11.01 2.20 -10.62
N PRO A 82 11.17 2.35 -9.29
CA PRO A 82 10.44 1.51 -8.35
C PRO A 82 8.93 1.73 -8.47
N THR A 83 8.16 0.64 -8.43
CA THR A 83 6.69 0.66 -8.39
C THR A 83 6.23 -0.35 -7.34
N ALA A 84 5.24 0.01 -6.53
CA ALA A 84 4.77 -0.85 -5.45
C ALA A 84 3.33 -1.34 -5.65
N VAL A 85 3.03 -2.50 -5.09
CA VAL A 85 1.67 -2.95 -4.81
C VAL A 85 1.49 -3.17 -3.32
N VAL A 86 0.40 -2.63 -2.78
CA VAL A 86 -0.02 -2.86 -1.39
C VAL A 86 -1.10 -3.94 -1.36
N MET A 87 -0.77 -5.12 -0.83
CA MET A 87 -1.71 -6.23 -0.65
C MET A 87 -2.58 -6.00 0.58
N ALA A 88 -3.62 -5.18 0.45
CA ALA A 88 -4.56 -4.84 1.52
C ALA A 88 -5.69 -5.88 1.69
N ARG A 89 -5.54 -7.05 1.08
CA ARG A 89 -6.43 -8.22 1.25
C ARG A 89 -5.85 -9.21 2.25
N GLY A 90 -6.72 -10.00 2.88
CA GLY A 90 -6.31 -11.24 3.52
C GLY A 90 -5.76 -12.21 2.46
N LEU A 91 -4.51 -12.62 2.61
CA LEU A 91 -3.96 -13.76 1.88
C LEU A 91 -4.30 -15.00 2.72
N THR A 92 -5.45 -15.61 2.41
CA THR A 92 -5.89 -16.88 3.00
C THR A 92 -5.27 -18.05 2.27
#